data_AF-A0A3M0ZVH7-F1
#
_entry.id   AF-A0A3M0ZVH7-F1
#
_cell.length_a   1.000
_cell.length_b   1.000
_cell.length_c   1.000
_cell.angle_alpha   90.00
_cell.angle_beta   90.00
_cell.angle_gamma   90.00
#
_symmetry.space_group_name_H-M   'P 1'
#
loop_
_entity.id
_entity.type
_entity.pdbx_description
1 polymer ?
#
loop_
_entity_poly.entity_id
_entity_poly.type
_entity_poly.pdbx_seq_one_letter_code
_entity_poly.pdbx_strand_id
1 'polypeptide(L)'
;APQALTIEDLDPAAVEREKSVLGEQARASGKPEAIIEKMVEGRLRKFYEEVVLMKQVSVVDPDRRIEEVIAAASKEAGAPVTVTGFARFALGEGIEKKDSDFAAEVQAAVGG
;
A
#
# COMPACT_ATOMS: atom_id res chain seq x y z
N ALA A 1 -0.90 -1.89 3.80
CA ALA A 1 -1.73 -3.02 3.36
C ALA A 1 -2.27 -2.69 1.97
N PRO A 2 -2.45 -3.67 1.08
CA PRO A 2 -3.00 -3.40 -0.25
C PRO A 2 -4.40 -2.81 -0.09
N GLN A 3 -4.66 -1.72 -0.82
CA GLN A 3 -5.94 -1.03 -0.88
C GLN A 3 -6.77 -1.51 -2.08
N ALA A 4 -6.11 -2.04 -3.10
CA ALA A 4 -6.71 -2.50 -4.34
C ALA A 4 -6.03 -3.77 -4.86
N LEU A 5 -6.74 -4.53 -5.69
CA LEU A 5 -6.19 -5.73 -6.31
C LEU A 5 -5.30 -5.35 -7.50
N THR A 6 -5.83 -4.56 -8.42
CA THR A 6 -5.14 -4.01 -9.59
C THR A 6 -5.02 -2.48 -9.50
N ILE A 7 -4.29 -1.85 -10.44
CA ILE A 7 -4.16 -0.38 -10.46
C ILE A 7 -5.49 0.24 -10.83
N GLU A 8 -6.25 -0.43 -11.68
CA GLU A 8 -7.56 -0.03 -12.19
C GLU A 8 -8.64 -0.04 -11.10
N ASP A 9 -8.45 -0.84 -10.05
CA ASP A 9 -9.35 -0.93 -8.89
C ASP A 9 -9.12 0.20 -7.86
N LEU A 10 -8.10 1.04 -8.04
CA LEU A 10 -7.87 2.19 -7.15
C LEU A 10 -8.89 3.30 -7.39
N ASP A 11 -9.25 4.01 -6.32
CA ASP A 11 -10.01 5.27 -6.43
C ASP A 11 -9.22 6.28 -7.29
N PRO A 12 -9.73 6.69 -8.45
CA PRO A 12 -9.05 7.64 -9.32
C PRO A 12 -8.72 8.96 -8.60
N ALA A 13 -9.55 9.38 -7.64
CA ALA A 13 -9.29 10.58 -6.86
C ALA A 13 -8.10 10.41 -5.89
N ALA A 14 -7.82 9.20 -5.40
CA ALA A 14 -6.61 8.92 -4.64
C ALA A 14 -5.36 8.99 -5.53
N VAL A 15 -5.43 8.41 -6.74
CA VAL A 15 -4.32 8.41 -7.70
C VAL A 15 -3.96 9.83 -8.15
N GLU A 16 -4.95 10.65 -8.51
CA GLU A 16 -4.70 12.03 -8.95
C GLU A 16 -4.16 12.91 -7.81
N ARG A 17 -4.67 12.74 -6.58
CA ARG A 17 -4.13 13.42 -5.41
C ARG A 17 -2.66 13.07 -5.19
N GLU A 18 -2.32 11.80 -5.20
CA GLU A 18 -0.94 11.34 -5.03
C GLU A 18 -0.04 11.89 -6.14
N LYS A 19 -0.47 11.82 -7.40
CA LYS A 19 0.27 12.35 -8.54
C LYS A 19 0.51 13.87 -8.43
N SER A 20 -0.47 14.64 -7.95
CA SER A 20 -0.32 16.07 -7.70
C SER A 20 0.74 16.34 -6.64
N VAL A 21 0.65 15.65 -5.49
CA VAL A 21 1.60 15.78 -4.37
C VAL A 21 3.02 15.44 -4.83
N LEU A 22 3.20 14.33 -5.55
CA LEU A 22 4.50 13.92 -6.07
C LEU A 22 5.05 14.93 -7.09
N GLY A 23 4.18 15.50 -7.93
CA GLY A 23 4.54 16.54 -8.90
C GLY A 23 5.00 17.84 -8.23
N GLU A 24 4.29 18.31 -7.22
CA GLU A 24 4.67 19.49 -6.43
C GLU A 24 6.03 19.29 -5.74
N GLN A 25 6.22 18.13 -5.09
CA GLN A 25 7.49 17.78 -4.45
C GLN A 25 8.65 17.70 -5.47
N ALA A 26 8.39 17.16 -6.66
CA ALA A 26 9.42 17.05 -7.69
C ALA A 26 9.79 18.43 -8.27
N ARG A 27 8.81 19.32 -8.50
CA ARG A 27 9.07 20.70 -8.96
C ARG A 27 9.87 21.52 -7.95
N ALA A 28 9.63 21.32 -6.65
CA ALA A 28 10.41 21.96 -5.59
C ALA A 28 11.92 21.60 -5.62
N SER A 29 12.31 20.55 -6.35
CA SER A 29 13.72 20.17 -6.51
C SER A 29 14.52 21.03 -7.51
N GLY A 30 13.86 21.90 -8.28
CA GLY A 30 14.52 22.81 -9.22
C GLY A 30 15.18 22.14 -10.44
N LYS A 31 14.87 20.86 -10.70
CA LYS A 31 15.40 20.10 -11.84
C LYS A 31 14.64 20.41 -13.14
N PRO A 32 15.19 20.07 -14.31
CA PRO A 32 14.47 20.20 -15.59
C PRO A 32 13.19 19.35 -15.63
N GLU A 33 12.18 19.79 -16.40
CA GLU A 33 10.86 19.13 -16.47
C GLU A 33 10.97 17.64 -16.85
N ALA A 34 11.82 17.28 -17.81
CA ALA A 34 12.03 15.89 -18.22
C ALA A 34 12.58 14.99 -17.09
N ILE A 35 13.29 15.57 -16.11
CA ILE A 35 13.76 14.85 -14.93
C ILE A 35 12.66 14.78 -13.87
N ILE A 36 11.88 15.85 -13.73
CA ILE A 36 10.71 15.89 -12.84
C ILE A 36 9.70 14.83 -13.24
N GLU A 37 9.35 14.71 -14.51
CA GLU A 37 8.42 13.69 -15.02
C GLU A 37 8.89 12.28 -14.66
N LYS A 38 10.16 11.95 -14.92
CA LYS A 38 10.75 10.66 -14.56
C LYS A 38 10.75 10.40 -13.05
N MET A 39 10.97 11.44 -12.25
CA MET A 39 10.90 11.34 -10.79
C MET A 39 9.48 11.04 -10.31
N VAL A 40 8.47 11.71 -10.87
CA VAL A 40 7.07 11.47 -10.54
C VAL A 40 6.66 10.07 -10.96
N GLU A 41 7.01 9.63 -12.17
CA GLU A 41 6.72 8.28 -12.66
C GLU A 41 7.31 7.20 -11.74
N GLY A 42 8.59 7.32 -11.37
CA GLY A 42 9.23 6.36 -10.47
C GLY A 42 8.59 6.32 -9.08
N ARG A 43 8.19 7.47 -8.54
CA ARG A 43 7.50 7.55 -7.24
C ARG A 43 6.09 6.99 -7.32
N LEU A 44 5.36 7.26 -8.41
CA LEU A 44 4.03 6.73 -8.63
C LEU A 44 4.05 5.20 -8.81
N ARG A 45 5.06 4.67 -9.50
CA ARG A 45 5.31 3.23 -9.56
C ARG A 45 5.51 2.63 -8.16
N LYS A 46 6.33 3.28 -7.32
CA LYS A 46 6.54 2.84 -5.93
C LYS A 46 5.24 2.88 -5.12
N PHE A 47 4.44 3.93 -5.28
CA PHE A 47 3.12 4.00 -4.66
C PHE A 47 2.26 2.79 -5.01
N TYR A 48 2.18 2.40 -6.29
CA TYR A 48 1.45 1.20 -6.70
C TYR A 48 2.03 -0.09 -6.09
N GLU A 49 3.36 -0.21 -5.98
CA GLU A 49 4.01 -1.34 -5.31
C GLU A 49 3.65 -1.44 -3.82
N GLU A 50 3.31 -0.32 -3.17
CA GLU A 50 2.91 -0.30 -1.76
C GLU A 50 1.41 -0.59 -1.57
N VAL A 51 0.54 -0.12 -2.47
CA VAL A 51 -0.93 -0.17 -2.27
C VAL A 51 -1.69 -1.14 -3.18
N VAL A 52 -1.09 -1.70 -4.22
CA VAL A 52 -1.75 -2.64 -5.15
C VAL A 52 -1.22 -4.06 -4.94
N LEU A 53 -2.10 -5.00 -4.57
CA LEU A 53 -1.72 -6.36 -4.24
C LEU A 53 -0.92 -7.03 -5.36
N MET A 54 -1.36 -6.92 -6.61
CA MET A 54 -0.68 -7.57 -7.75
C MET A 54 0.73 -7.00 -8.01
N LYS A 55 1.03 -5.77 -7.55
CA LYS A 55 2.33 -5.12 -7.73
C LYS A 55 3.28 -5.31 -6.55
N GLN A 56 2.80 -5.82 -5.43
CA GLN A 56 3.61 -6.09 -4.25
C GLN A 56 4.60 -7.23 -4.49
N VAL A 57 5.74 -7.16 -3.81
CA VAL A 57 6.67 -8.28 -3.68
C VAL A 57 6.02 -9.36 -2.83
N SER A 58 6.16 -10.62 -3.25
CA SER A 58 5.65 -11.75 -2.49
C SER A 58 6.41 -11.92 -1.18
N VAL A 59 5.68 -12.14 -0.09
CA VAL A 59 6.26 -12.45 1.21
C VAL A 59 6.88 -13.85 1.28
N VAL A 60 6.46 -14.74 0.38
CA VAL A 60 6.94 -16.14 0.30
C VAL A 60 8.10 -16.27 -0.70
N ASP A 61 8.05 -15.50 -1.78
CA ASP A 61 9.07 -15.49 -2.85
C ASP A 61 9.51 -14.04 -3.13
N PRO A 62 10.44 -13.50 -2.34
CA PRO A 62 10.83 -12.08 -2.41
C PRO A 62 11.47 -11.66 -3.74
N ASP A 63 11.85 -12.62 -4.59
CA ASP A 63 12.39 -12.37 -5.92
C ASP A 63 11.29 -12.06 -6.94
N ARG A 64 10.01 -12.27 -6.57
CA ARG A 64 8.86 -12.12 -7.46
C ARG A 64 7.80 -11.21 -6.90
N ARG A 65 7.12 -10.50 -7.81
CA ARG A 65 5.86 -9.83 -7.51
C ARG A 65 4.71 -10.82 -7.51
N ILE A 66 3.61 -10.48 -6.84
CA ILE A 66 2.41 -11.33 -6.80
C ILE A 66 1.92 -11.64 -8.23
N GLU A 67 1.93 -10.69 -9.16
CA GLU A 67 1.56 -10.94 -10.55
C GLU A 67 2.43 -12.01 -11.25
N GLU A 68 3.71 -12.07 -10.92
CA GLU A 68 4.65 -13.07 -11.46
C GLU A 68 4.44 -14.44 -10.82
N VAL A 69 4.09 -14.47 -9.53
CA VAL A 69 3.70 -15.71 -8.82
C VAL A 69 2.44 -16.31 -9.45
N ILE A 70 1.41 -15.49 -9.71
CA ILE A 70 0.17 -15.95 -10.36
C ILE A 70 0.41 -16.40 -11.81
N ALA A 71 1.28 -15.69 -12.54
CA ALA A 71 1.66 -16.08 -13.89
C ALA A 71 2.42 -17.42 -13.91
N ALA A 72 3.30 -17.67 -12.94
CA ALA A 72 3.98 -18.95 -12.77
C ALA A 72 2.99 -20.08 -12.45
N ALA A 73 2.07 -19.84 -11.51
CA ALA A 73 1.02 -20.80 -11.16
C ALA A 73 0.11 -21.14 -12.35
N SER A 74 -0.24 -20.16 -13.19
CA SER A 74 -1.02 -20.39 -14.42
C SER A 74 -0.29 -21.33 -15.40
N LYS A 75 1.03 -21.16 -15.54
CA LYS A 75 1.85 -22.02 -16.41
C LYS A 75 1.93 -23.44 -15.87
N GLU A 76 2.13 -23.60 -14.56
CA GLU A 76 2.19 -24.90 -13.90
C GLU A 76 0.85 -25.64 -13.98
N ALA A 77 -0.26 -24.94 -13.79
CA ALA A 77 -1.61 -25.50 -13.87
C ALA A 77 -2.06 -25.80 -15.32
N GLY A 78 -1.37 -25.27 -16.34
CA GLY A 78 -1.78 -25.38 -17.74
C GLY A 78 -3.10 -24.66 -18.06
N ALA A 79 -3.53 -23.74 -17.19
CA ALA A 79 -4.79 -23.02 -17.30
C ALA A 79 -4.67 -21.61 -16.68
N PRO A 80 -5.47 -20.62 -17.11
CA PRO A 80 -5.46 -19.30 -16.52
C PRO A 80 -5.84 -19.32 -15.04
N VAL A 81 -4.96 -18.80 -14.18
CA VAL A 81 -5.24 -18.54 -12.77
C VAL A 81 -5.38 -17.04 -12.58
N THR A 82 -6.46 -16.61 -11.92
CA THR A 82 -6.71 -15.20 -11.64
C THR A 82 -7.12 -15.03 -10.18
N VAL A 83 -6.68 -13.92 -9.57
CA VAL A 83 -7.19 -13.48 -8.28
C VAL A 83 -8.41 -12.63 -8.57
N THR A 84 -9.56 -12.97 -7.99
CA THR A 84 -10.83 -12.26 -8.24
C THR A 84 -11.15 -11.21 -7.17
N GLY A 85 -10.50 -11.30 -6.01
CA GLY A 85 -10.69 -10.37 -4.90
C GLY A 85 -9.97 -10.84 -3.64
N PHE A 86 -9.91 -9.96 -2.65
CA PHE A 86 -9.38 -10.27 -1.33
C PHE A 86 -10.14 -9.46 -0.26
N ALA A 87 -10.11 -9.95 0.97
CA ALA A 87 -10.56 -9.21 2.14
C ALA A 87 -9.54 -9.40 3.26
N ARG A 88 -9.20 -8.31 3.95
CA ARG A 88 -8.30 -8.33 5.10
C ARG A 88 -9.03 -7.71 6.28
N PHE A 89 -9.16 -8.46 7.36
CA PHE A 89 -9.70 -7.97 8.62
C PHE A 89 -8.55 -7.86 9.62
N ALA A 90 -8.44 -6.71 10.31
CA ALA A 90 -7.57 -6.56 11.45
C ALA A 90 -8.37 -6.24 12.71
N LEU A 91 -8.09 -6.96 13.81
CA LEU A 91 -8.71 -6.67 15.10
C LEU A 91 -8.33 -5.25 15.54
N GLY A 92 -9.32 -4.43 15.90
CA GLY A 92 -9.10 -3.04 16.28
C GLY A 92 -9.03 -2.05 15.12
N GLU A 93 -9.25 -2.48 13.88
CA GLU A 93 -9.27 -1.57 12.72
C GLU A 93 -10.35 -0.49 12.89
N GLY A 94 -9.94 0.77 12.82
CA GLY A 94 -10.82 1.93 13.02
C GLY A 94 -11.18 2.23 14.50
N ILE A 95 -10.63 1.49 15.47
CA ILE A 95 -10.87 1.73 16.89
C ILE A 95 -9.72 2.54 17.47
N GLU A 96 -10.03 3.72 18.02
CA GLU A 96 -9.06 4.50 18.78
C GLU A 96 -8.69 3.74 20.07
N LYS A 97 -7.42 3.35 20.18
CA LYS A 97 -6.92 2.70 21.38
C LYS A 97 -6.85 3.75 22.49
N LYS A 98 -7.65 3.58 23.54
CA LYS A 98 -7.50 4.37 24.77
C LYS A 98 -6.15 4.04 25.39
N ASP A 99 -5.26 5.03 25.47
CA ASP A 99 -4.08 4.92 26.32
C ASP A 99 -4.51 5.11 27.78
N SER A 100 -4.48 4.01 28.53
CA SER A 100 -4.70 3.99 29.97
C SER A 100 -3.35 3.97 30.69
N ASP A 101 -3.10 4.96 31.55
CA ASP A 101 -1.95 4.94 32.46
C ASP A 101 -2.31 4.12 33.69
N PHE A 102 -1.85 2.86 33.67
CA PHE A 102 -2.07 1.92 34.76
C PHE A 102 -1.52 2.43 36.11
N ALA A 103 -0.43 3.23 36.12
CA ALA A 103 0.13 3.77 37.35
C ALA A 103 -0.80 4.83 37.97
N ALA A 104 -1.38 5.70 37.13
CA ALA A 104 -2.37 6.68 37.56
C ALA A 104 -3.68 6.01 38.03
N GLU A 105 -4.13 4.96 37.35
CA GLU A 105 -5.31 4.17 37.76
C GLU A 105 -5.10 3.49 39.12
N VAL A 106 -3.92 2.91 39.35
CA VAL A 106 -3.57 2.29 40.64
C VAL A 106 -3.53 3.34 41.75
N GLN A 107 -2.87 4.49 41.54
CA GLN A 107 -2.83 5.56 42.55
C GLN A 107 -4.23 6.08 42.93
N ALA A 108 -5.13 6.22 41.95
CA ALA A 108 -6.51 6.64 42.20
C ALA A 108 -7.32 5.60 42.99
N ALA A 109 -7.02 4.30 42.84
CA ALA A 109 -7.76 3.22 43.51
C ALA A 109 -7.35 2.97 44.97
N VAL A 110 -6.10 3.26 45.37
CA VAL A 110 -5.59 3.08 46.75
C VAL A 110 -5.59 4.38 47.57
N GLY A 111 -5.84 5.53 46.95
CA GLY A 111 -5.80 6.85 47.61
C GLY A 111 -7.13 7.37 48.17
N GLY A 112 -8.20 6.57 48.13
CA GLY A 112 -9.48 6.84 48.82
C GLY A 112 -9.59 6.09 50.12
#